data_AF-A0A7K0QBC6-F1
#
_entry.id   AF-A0A7K0QBC6-F1
#
_cell.length_a   1.000
_cell.length_b   1.000
_cell.length_c   1.000
_cell.angle_alpha   90.00
_cell.angle_beta   90.00
_cell.angle_gamma   90.00
#
_symmetry.space_group_name_H-M   'P 1'
#
loop_
_entity.id
_entity.type
_entity.pdbx_description
1 polymer ?
#
loop_
_entity_poly.entity_id
_entity_poly.type
_entity_poly.pdbx_seq_one_letter_code
_entity_poly.pdbx_strand_id
1 'polypeptide(L)'
;MASKKRLLIIALLISSVHAQIASAIAAPVYIFPVANCTVNYAHAHHDYAATDILAKAGCKFVAPINGVVDEVNRVDRWSGKTNLGIDRGGLSVSIIGEDGVRYYGSHLRSIPTSIEPGVVVAAGRL
;
A
#
# COMPACT_ATOMS: atom_id res chain seq x y z
N MET A 1 16.67 -41.85 42.40
CA MET A 1 16.99 -40.47 41.94
C MET A 1 17.31 -40.34 40.44
N ALA A 2 17.55 -41.43 39.68
CA ALA A 2 17.88 -41.38 38.26
C ALA A 2 16.68 -41.16 37.29
N SER A 3 15.47 -41.61 37.66
CA SER A 3 14.26 -41.51 36.82
C SER A 3 13.77 -40.07 36.59
N LYS A 4 13.82 -39.22 37.64
CA LYS A 4 13.44 -37.79 37.54
C LYS A 4 14.37 -36.99 36.62
N LYS A 5 15.67 -37.29 36.61
CA LYS A 5 16.65 -36.65 35.71
C LYS A 5 16.41 -36.99 34.23
N ARG A 6 16.01 -38.23 33.90
CA ARG A 6 15.67 -38.63 32.53
C ARG A 6 14.38 -37.98 32.03
N LEU A 7 13.37 -37.84 32.90
CA LEU A 7 12.11 -37.18 32.57
C LEU A 7 12.29 -35.66 32.31
N LEU A 8 13.16 -35.00 33.08
CA LEU A 8 13.52 -33.59 32.88
C LEU A 8 14.26 -33.34 31.56
N ILE A 9 15.14 -34.26 31.13
CA ILE A 9 15.87 -34.13 29.86
C ILE A 9 14.92 -34.28 28.66
N ILE A 10 13.96 -35.21 28.73
CA ILE A 10 12.95 -35.41 27.67
C ILE A 10 12.03 -34.18 27.57
N ALA A 11 11.60 -33.60 28.70
CA ALA A 11 10.79 -32.39 28.71
C ALA A 11 11.53 -31.17 28.11
N LEU A 12 12.84 -31.04 28.34
CA LEU A 12 13.65 -29.95 27.78
C LEU A 12 13.87 -30.08 26.27
N LEU A 13 13.94 -31.32 25.75
CA LEU A 13 14.07 -31.61 24.32
C LEU A 13 12.75 -31.42 23.55
N ILE A 14 11.59 -31.61 24.19
CA ILE A 14 10.27 -31.37 23.56
C ILE A 14 9.96 -29.87 23.46
N SER A 15 10.41 -29.06 24.42
CA SER A 15 10.25 -27.60 24.41
C SER A 15 11.10 -26.89 23.36
N SER A 16 12.19 -27.49 22.89
CA SER A 16 13.10 -26.89 21.91
C SER A 16 12.64 -27.06 20.45
N VAL A 17 11.68 -27.95 20.18
CA VAL A 17 11.11 -28.14 18.83
C VAL A 17 9.98 -27.13 18.53
N HIS A 18 9.47 -26.42 19.54
CA HIS A 18 8.40 -25.43 19.39
C HIS A 18 8.89 -23.98 19.26
N ALA A 19 10.20 -23.75 19.11
CA ALA A 19 10.70 -22.45 18.69
C ALA A 19 10.36 -22.25 17.20
N GLN A 20 9.12 -21.85 16.94
CA GLN A 20 8.71 -21.33 15.64
C GLN A 20 9.63 -20.15 15.33
N ILE A 21 10.52 -20.34 14.36
CA ILE A 21 11.34 -19.26 13.82
C ILE A 21 10.35 -18.30 13.18
N ALA A 22 9.98 -17.25 13.91
CA ALA A 22 9.23 -16.15 13.33
C ALA A 22 10.07 -15.63 12.17
N SER A 23 9.56 -15.79 10.96
CA SER A 23 10.25 -15.29 9.78
C SER A 23 10.32 -13.77 9.89
N ALA A 24 11.53 -13.22 9.84
CA ALA A 24 11.71 -11.78 9.81
C ALA A 24 11.09 -11.25 8.51
N ILE A 25 10.03 -10.45 8.62
CA ILE A 25 9.47 -9.73 7.48
C ILE A 25 10.36 -8.51 7.26
N ALA A 26 11.00 -8.43 6.10
CA ALA A 26 11.76 -7.25 5.73
C ALA A 26 10.82 -6.04 5.65
N ALA A 27 11.33 -4.86 6.05
CA ALA A 27 10.57 -3.63 5.84
C ALA A 27 10.26 -3.47 4.33
N PRO A 28 9.04 -3.05 3.96
CA PRO A 28 8.71 -2.85 2.56
C PRO A 28 9.61 -1.81 1.90
N VAL A 29 9.83 -1.97 0.59
CA VAL A 29 10.51 -0.96 -0.21
C VAL A 29 9.47 0.05 -0.68
N TYR A 30 9.66 1.30 -0.27
CA TYR A 30 8.82 2.41 -0.67
C TYR A 30 9.42 3.17 -1.85
N ILE A 31 8.58 3.50 -2.82
CA ILE A 31 8.87 4.35 -3.96
C ILE A 31 8.01 5.61 -3.84
N PHE A 32 8.61 6.76 -4.13
CA PHE A 32 7.85 8.00 -4.20
C PHE A 32 6.84 7.92 -5.36
N PRO A 33 5.53 8.12 -5.12
CA PRO A 33 4.48 7.71 -6.05
C PRO A 33 4.34 8.60 -7.28
N VAL A 34 5.10 9.69 -7.38
CA VAL A 34 5.15 10.56 -8.57
C VAL A 34 6.52 10.43 -9.23
N ALA A 35 6.58 9.71 -10.35
CA ALA A 35 7.85 9.40 -11.00
C ALA A 35 8.36 10.57 -11.86
N ASN A 36 9.63 10.94 -11.67
CA ASN A 36 10.38 11.90 -12.50
C ASN A 36 9.70 13.27 -12.65
N CYS A 37 9.04 13.75 -11.60
CA CYS A 37 8.37 15.04 -11.59
C CYS A 37 8.68 15.83 -10.32
N THR A 38 8.71 17.15 -10.45
CA THR A 38 8.66 18.06 -9.29
C THR A 38 7.27 18.02 -8.68
N VAL A 39 7.21 17.96 -7.36
CA VAL A 39 5.98 17.93 -6.58
C VAL A 39 6.00 18.97 -5.47
N ASN A 40 4.83 19.24 -4.92
CA ASN A 40 4.64 19.95 -3.67
C ASN A 40 3.61 19.19 -2.82
N TYR A 41 3.79 19.16 -1.51
CA TYR A 41 2.86 18.51 -0.59
C TYR A 41 2.94 19.19 0.77
N ALA A 42 1.82 19.22 1.48
CA ALA A 42 1.80 19.68 2.86
C ALA A 42 2.36 18.58 3.77
N HIS A 43 2.86 18.94 4.95
CA HIS A 43 3.31 17.92 5.93
C HIS A 43 2.18 17.35 6.78
N ALA A 44 0.97 17.94 6.70
CA ALA A 44 -0.19 17.49 7.44
C ALA A 44 -1.49 17.84 6.70
N HIS A 45 -2.48 16.97 6.82
CA HIS A 45 -3.87 17.24 6.48
C HIS A 45 -4.66 17.48 7.77
N HIS A 46 -5.65 18.38 7.72
CA HIS A 46 -6.33 18.90 8.91
C HIS A 46 -7.24 17.88 9.60
N ASP A 47 -7.85 16.98 8.83
CA ASP A 47 -8.90 16.08 9.34
C ASP A 47 -8.49 14.61 9.52
N TYR A 48 -7.37 14.18 8.93
CA TYR A 48 -6.90 12.78 9.01
C TYR A 48 -5.43 12.68 8.63
N ALA A 49 -4.78 11.56 8.98
CA ALA A 49 -3.37 11.31 8.74
C ALA A 49 -3.08 11.01 7.26
N ALA A 50 -3.09 12.04 6.42
CA ALA A 50 -2.75 11.97 5.01
C ALA A 50 -2.06 13.26 4.55
N THR A 51 -1.58 13.23 3.30
CA THR A 51 -1.17 14.43 2.58
C THR A 51 -1.41 14.24 1.08
N ASP A 52 -1.84 15.30 0.42
CA ASP A 52 -1.96 15.32 -1.04
C ASP A 52 -0.63 15.72 -1.66
N ILE A 53 -0.20 14.94 -2.65
CA ILE A 53 0.99 15.22 -3.46
C ILE A 53 0.54 15.89 -4.75
N LEU A 54 0.85 17.17 -4.88
CA LEU A 54 0.51 17.99 -6.05
C LEU A 54 1.65 17.95 -7.06
N ALA A 55 1.31 17.65 -8.31
CA ALA A 55 2.23 17.60 -9.43
C ALA A 55 1.64 18.33 -10.65
N LYS A 56 2.49 18.66 -11.63
CA LYS A 56 2.01 19.20 -12.91
C LYS A 56 1.24 18.12 -13.70
N ALA A 57 0.28 18.55 -14.52
CA ALA A 57 -0.43 17.64 -15.40
C ALA A 57 0.54 16.87 -16.32
N GLY A 58 0.31 15.57 -16.47
CA GLY A 58 1.17 14.67 -17.26
C GLY A 58 2.25 13.93 -16.45
N CYS A 59 2.40 14.25 -15.16
CA CYS A 59 3.22 13.44 -14.26
C CYS A 59 2.64 12.02 -14.09
N LYS A 60 3.53 11.06 -13.87
CA LYS A 60 3.19 9.64 -13.77
C LYS A 60 2.98 9.25 -12.31
N PHE A 61 1.84 8.64 -12.03
CA PHE A 61 1.61 7.93 -10.77
C PHE A 61 2.19 6.51 -10.89
N VAL A 62 2.91 6.05 -9.87
CA VAL A 62 3.42 4.69 -9.76
C VAL A 62 3.05 4.08 -8.41
N ALA A 63 2.93 2.75 -8.36
CA ALA A 63 2.70 2.02 -7.12
C ALA A 63 3.77 2.36 -6.08
N PRO A 64 3.42 2.94 -4.92
CA PRO A 64 4.41 3.33 -3.92
C PRO A 64 5.05 2.15 -3.18
N ILE A 65 4.43 0.97 -3.23
CA ILE A 65 4.83 -0.25 -2.53
C ILE A 65 4.30 -1.45 -3.34
N ASN A 66 4.79 -2.66 -3.07
CA ASN A 66 4.12 -3.87 -3.51
C ASN A 66 2.71 -3.93 -2.92
N GLY A 67 1.75 -4.41 -3.72
CA GLY A 67 0.37 -4.49 -3.25
C GLY A 67 -0.58 -5.03 -4.29
N VAL A 68 -1.86 -4.79 -4.05
CA VAL A 68 -2.96 -5.20 -4.93
C VAL A 68 -3.80 -3.98 -5.26
N VAL A 69 -4.10 -3.79 -6.54
CA VAL A 69 -5.06 -2.78 -7.00
C VAL A 69 -6.43 -3.11 -6.42
N ASP A 70 -7.07 -2.14 -5.77
CA ASP A 70 -8.33 -2.31 -5.06
C ASP A 70 -9.49 -1.71 -5.85
N GLU A 71 -9.47 -0.40 -6.05
CA GLU A 71 -10.49 0.31 -6.83
C GLU A 71 -9.86 0.96 -8.06
N VAL A 72 -10.61 0.95 -9.16
CA VAL A 72 -10.25 1.67 -10.40
C VAL A 72 -11.49 2.44 -10.87
N ASN A 73 -11.42 3.78 -10.86
CA ASN A 73 -12.44 4.62 -11.45
C ASN A 73 -11.92 5.22 -12.76
N ARG A 74 -12.54 4.85 -13.88
CA ARG A 74 -12.21 5.36 -15.21
C ARG A 74 -13.15 6.47 -15.70
N VAL A 75 -14.12 6.85 -14.88
CA VAL A 75 -15.13 7.83 -15.25
C VAL A 75 -15.01 9.04 -14.33
N ASP A 76 -14.59 10.17 -14.89
CA ASP A 76 -14.56 11.43 -14.18
C ASP A 76 -15.99 11.99 -14.10
N ARG A 77 -16.57 11.95 -12.90
CA ARG A 77 -17.89 12.55 -12.59
C ARG A 77 -17.75 13.85 -11.82
N TRP A 78 -16.52 14.34 -11.61
CA TRP A 78 -16.28 15.54 -10.84
C TRP A 78 -17.10 16.72 -11.37
N SER A 79 -17.79 17.39 -10.46
CA SER A 79 -18.51 18.61 -10.73
C SER A 79 -18.38 19.56 -9.55
N GLY A 80 -17.78 20.72 -9.80
CA GLY A 80 -17.70 21.78 -8.79
C GLY A 80 -19.07 22.30 -8.34
N LYS A 81 -20.15 22.03 -9.10
CA LYS A 81 -21.52 22.43 -8.73
C LYS A 81 -22.11 21.57 -7.62
N THR A 82 -21.83 20.26 -7.64
CA THR A 82 -22.38 19.32 -6.65
C THR A 82 -21.38 19.03 -5.52
N ASN A 83 -20.08 19.09 -5.81
CA ASN A 83 -18.99 18.92 -4.85
C ASN A 83 -19.10 17.64 -3.99
N LEU A 84 -19.56 16.55 -4.61
CA LEU A 84 -19.71 15.26 -3.92
C LEU A 84 -18.34 14.65 -3.65
N GLY A 85 -18.10 14.25 -2.40
CA GLY A 85 -16.82 13.67 -1.99
C GLY A 85 -16.42 12.44 -2.81
N ILE A 86 -17.39 11.60 -3.17
CA ILE A 86 -17.17 10.38 -3.97
C ILE A 86 -16.66 10.68 -5.40
N ASP A 87 -16.98 11.86 -5.93
CA ASP A 87 -16.59 12.24 -7.30
C ASP A 87 -15.29 13.04 -7.36
N ARG A 88 -14.78 13.53 -6.20
CA ARG A 88 -13.60 14.42 -6.15
C ARG A 88 -12.35 13.76 -6.73
N GLY A 89 -12.22 12.45 -6.60
CA GLY A 89 -11.05 11.73 -7.11
C GLY A 89 -10.92 11.72 -8.63
N GLY A 90 -11.99 11.99 -9.38
CA GLY A 90 -12.02 11.88 -10.84
C GLY A 90 -11.59 10.49 -11.31
N LEU A 91 -10.77 10.40 -12.36
CA LEU A 91 -10.09 9.15 -12.69
C LEU A 91 -9.09 8.80 -11.58
N SER A 92 -9.25 7.64 -10.98
CA SER A 92 -8.46 7.24 -9.82
C SER A 92 -8.18 5.74 -9.74
N VAL A 93 -7.12 5.41 -9.02
CA VAL A 93 -6.72 4.05 -8.67
C VAL A 93 -6.38 4.01 -7.19
N SER A 94 -6.84 3.00 -6.47
CA SER A 94 -6.38 2.68 -5.12
C SER A 94 -5.60 1.36 -5.12
N ILE A 95 -4.57 1.29 -4.27
CA ILE A 95 -3.74 0.11 -4.04
C ILE A 95 -3.75 -0.18 -2.55
N ILE A 96 -4.05 -1.41 -2.15
CA ILE A 96 -3.74 -1.89 -0.80
C ILE A 96 -2.30 -2.40 -0.81
N GLY A 97 -1.42 -1.69 -0.11
CA GLY A 97 -0.03 -2.10 0.08
C GLY A 97 0.09 -3.36 0.93
N GLU A 98 1.21 -4.07 0.82
CA GLU A 98 1.52 -5.20 1.69
C GLU A 98 1.67 -4.82 3.18
N ASP A 99 1.80 -3.52 3.47
CA ASP A 99 1.75 -2.95 4.81
C ASP A 99 0.31 -2.67 5.32
N GLY A 100 -0.71 -2.96 4.50
CA GLY A 100 -2.11 -2.75 4.82
C GLY A 100 -2.60 -1.31 4.65
N VAL A 101 -1.76 -0.40 4.14
CA VAL A 101 -2.14 0.99 3.88
C VAL A 101 -2.75 1.12 2.49
N ARG A 102 -3.82 1.91 2.36
CA ARG A 102 -4.39 2.28 1.06
C ARG A 102 -3.65 3.48 0.49
N TYR A 103 -3.14 3.33 -0.74
CA TYR A 103 -2.51 4.39 -1.52
C TYR A 103 -3.44 4.82 -2.65
N TYR A 104 -3.70 6.11 -2.78
CA TYR A 104 -4.70 6.64 -3.68
C TYR A 104 -4.09 7.58 -4.72
N GLY A 105 -4.12 7.18 -5.99
CA GLY A 105 -3.77 8.04 -7.12
C GLY A 105 -5.05 8.63 -7.71
N SER A 106 -5.26 9.93 -7.56
CA SER A 106 -6.45 10.65 -8.06
C SER A 106 -6.10 11.66 -9.15
N HIS A 107 -7.13 12.25 -9.75
CA HIS A 107 -7.01 13.29 -10.77
C HIS A 107 -6.16 12.86 -11.99
N LEU A 108 -6.22 11.57 -12.32
CA LEU A 108 -5.44 10.99 -13.41
C LEU A 108 -6.02 11.43 -14.75
N ARG A 109 -5.16 11.58 -15.75
CA ARG A 109 -5.62 11.86 -17.12
C ARG A 109 -6.06 10.59 -17.87
N SER A 110 -5.46 9.46 -17.53
CA SER A 110 -5.69 8.17 -18.16
C SER A 110 -5.18 7.07 -17.25
N ILE A 111 -5.81 5.91 -17.32
CA ILE A 111 -5.38 4.70 -16.61
C ILE A 111 -5.20 3.60 -17.68
N PRO A 112 -4.09 2.85 -17.72
CA PRO A 112 -3.96 1.72 -18.65
C PRO A 112 -4.99 0.62 -18.37
N THR A 113 -5.53 -0.05 -19.39
CA THR A 113 -6.52 -1.15 -19.24
C THR A 113 -5.97 -2.38 -18.51
N SER A 114 -4.65 -2.48 -18.37
CA SER A 114 -4.01 -3.54 -17.57
C SER A 114 -4.12 -3.31 -16.06
N ILE A 115 -4.56 -2.13 -15.62
CA ILE A 115 -4.74 -1.79 -14.21
C ILE A 115 -6.21 -2.02 -13.86
N GLU A 116 -6.49 -3.13 -13.19
CA GLU A 116 -7.83 -3.56 -12.82
C GLU A 116 -7.84 -4.05 -11.37
N PRO A 117 -8.99 -4.03 -10.67
CA PRO A 117 -9.10 -4.60 -9.33
C PRO A 117 -8.55 -6.04 -9.26
N GLY A 118 -7.76 -6.32 -8.21
CA GLY A 118 -7.11 -7.62 -8.00
C GLY A 118 -5.75 -7.78 -8.68
N VAL A 119 -5.31 -6.83 -9.51
CA VAL A 119 -3.97 -6.89 -10.11
C VAL A 119 -2.89 -6.69 -9.05
N VAL A 120 -1.96 -7.64 -8.96
CA VAL A 120 -0.76 -7.52 -8.12
C VAL A 120 0.23 -6.57 -8.78
N VAL A 121 0.72 -5.60 -8.03
CA VAL A 121 1.71 -4.61 -8.48
C VAL A 121 2.95 -4.67 -7.61
N ALA A 122 4.10 -4.49 -8.25
CA ALA A 122 5.36 -4.23 -7.55
C ALA A 122 5.53 -2.72 -7.34
N ALA A 123 6.31 -2.34 -6.31
CA ALA A 123 6.70 -0.95 -6.11
C ALA A 123 7.34 -0.35 -7.38
N GLY A 124 6.92 0.85 -7.76
CA GLY A 124 7.33 1.55 -8.98
C GLY A 124 6.55 1.16 -10.24
N ARG A 125 5.58 0.25 -10.16
CA ARG A 125 4.72 -0.09 -11.31
C ARG A 125 3.92 1.12 -11.78
N LEU A 126 3.99 1.40 -13.09
CA LEU A 126 3.16 2.38 -13.81
C LEU A 126 1.78 1.81 -14.18
#